data_AF-A0A951F1W1-F1
#
_entry.id   AF-A0A951F1W1-F1
#
_cell.length_a   1.000
_cell.length_b   1.000
_cell.length_c   1.000
_cell.angle_alpha   90.00
_cell.angle_beta   90.00
_cell.angle_gamma   90.00
#
_symmetry.space_group_name_H-M   'P 1'
#
loop_
_entity.id
_entity.type
_entity.pdbx_description
1 polymer ?
#
loop_
_entity_poly.entity_id
_entity_poly.type
_entity_poly.pdbx_seq_one_letter_code
_entity_poly.pdbx_strand_id
1 'polypeptide(L)'
;EFVVGNFYWKREMNPAAANRLNALVDQYPLYSNAGEALFEAGDAYSKMGPRFRKQAGDMFSRILEEYPLSSRADDAKRRLQDMEMPIPKADPNALARAKFEQANYHRTGVVSDFTGWLRGGPDVSHAAKSGQPTMTDPKRTIPASVPVVNTETASNTPGTTGGGTTDVSATTVNGSSSLLDKSPDARNRPAATQTASDQSAQQPLPTNRDKELKKYRAQAAKKQAALEKKKKKANKDQGQVTQQGQAQQNQSNATQGAQTPTGAPAAATTPATTPNAPPSQP
;
A
#
# COMPACT_ATOMS: atom_id res chain seq x y z
N GLU A 1 13.89 5.99 6.29
CA GLU A 1 12.57 5.64 5.70
C GLU A 1 12.47 5.80 4.18
N PHE A 2 12.75 6.97 3.58
CA PHE A 2 12.53 7.18 2.12
C PHE A 2 13.20 6.13 1.22
N VAL A 3 14.50 5.87 1.41
CA VAL A 3 15.25 4.87 0.64
C VAL A 3 14.62 3.48 0.73
N VAL A 4 14.13 3.11 1.92
CA VAL A 4 13.48 1.83 2.18
C VAL A 4 12.10 1.78 1.52
N GLY A 5 11.30 2.84 1.63
CA GLY A 5 10.00 2.96 0.96
C GLY A 5 10.13 2.89 -0.56
N ASN A 6 11.06 3.66 -1.13
CA ASN A 6 11.35 3.68 -2.57
C ASN A 6 11.85 2.31 -3.06
N PHE A 7 12.70 1.64 -2.28
CA PHE A 7 13.15 0.27 -2.58
C PHE A 7 11.98 -0.71 -2.69
N TYR A 8 11.00 -0.64 -1.78
CA TYR A 8 9.79 -1.46 -1.88
C TYR A 8 8.90 -1.05 -3.05
N TRP A 9 8.77 0.23 -3.34
CA TRP A 9 7.98 0.74 -4.46
C TRP A 9 8.55 0.27 -5.81
N LYS A 10 9.87 0.37 -6.00
CA LYS A 10 10.57 -0.13 -7.20
C LYS A 10 10.43 -1.64 -7.40
N ARG A 11 10.25 -2.40 -6.32
CA ARG A 11 10.03 -3.85 -6.34
C ARG A 11 8.54 -4.24 -6.41
N GLU A 12 7.65 -3.26 -6.60
CA GLU A 12 6.20 -3.44 -6.62
C GLU A 12 5.63 -4.07 -5.33
N MET A 13 6.36 -3.99 -4.22
CA MET A 13 5.90 -4.40 -2.90
C MET A 13 5.02 -3.31 -2.28
N ASN A 14 3.89 -3.06 -2.93
CA ASN A 14 3.03 -1.88 -2.69
C ASN A 14 2.56 -1.71 -1.22
N PRO A 15 2.15 -2.76 -0.47
CA PRO A 15 1.72 -2.58 0.92
C PRO A 15 2.82 -2.11 1.87
N ALA A 16 4.05 -2.58 1.64
CA ALA A 16 5.21 -2.18 2.44
C ALA A 16 5.67 -0.77 2.08
N ALA A 17 5.71 -0.45 0.78
CA ALA A 17 6.03 0.87 0.27
C ALA A 17 5.08 1.94 0.82
N ALA A 18 3.77 1.71 0.68
CA ALA A 18 2.74 2.65 1.14
C ALA A 18 2.84 2.93 2.65
N ASN A 19 3.09 1.90 3.46
CA ASN A 19 3.27 2.07 4.90
C ASN A 19 4.50 2.93 5.22
N ARG A 20 5.66 2.61 4.64
CA ARG A 20 6.93 3.30 4.92
C ARG A 20 6.92 4.75 4.44
N LEU A 21 6.39 4.99 3.24
CA LEU A 21 6.32 6.31 2.64
C LEU A 21 5.29 7.20 3.35
N ASN A 22 4.13 6.66 3.73
CA ASN A 22 3.15 7.40 4.50
C ASN A 22 3.70 7.78 5.90
N ALA A 23 4.34 6.82 6.58
CA ALA A 23 4.99 7.06 7.87
C ALA A 23 6.06 8.16 7.79
N LEU A 24 6.85 8.16 6.72
CA LEU A 24 7.86 9.18 6.47
C LEU A 24 7.22 10.57 6.38
N VAL A 25 6.13 10.72 5.62
CA VAL A 25 5.52 12.04 5.41
C VAL A 25 4.79 12.52 6.66
N ASP A 26 4.14 11.62 7.38
CA ASP A 26 3.44 11.97 8.62
C ASP A 26 4.40 12.41 9.73
N GLN A 27 5.59 11.81 9.80
CA GLN A 27 6.59 12.15 10.82
C GLN A 27 7.48 13.31 10.38
N TYR A 28 7.82 13.37 9.08
CA TYR A 28 8.79 14.31 8.53
C TYR A 28 8.17 15.14 7.39
N PRO A 29 7.16 15.98 7.67
CA PRO A 29 6.56 16.86 6.65
C PRO A 29 7.52 17.96 6.15
N LEU A 30 8.67 18.14 6.81
CA LEU A 30 9.74 19.05 6.42
C LEU A 30 10.77 18.40 5.48
N TYR A 31 10.56 17.14 5.10
CA TYR A 31 11.48 16.43 4.22
C TYR A 31 11.43 17.01 2.80
N SER A 32 12.61 17.28 2.22
CA SER A 32 12.72 17.96 0.92
C SER A 32 12.08 17.17 -0.23
N ASN A 33 12.05 15.83 -0.13
CA ASN A 33 11.39 14.97 -1.11
C ASN A 33 10.04 14.43 -0.61
N ALA A 34 9.35 15.14 0.30
CA ALA A 34 8.04 14.72 0.81
C ALA A 34 7.00 14.59 -0.31
N GLY A 35 7.00 15.50 -1.30
CA GLY A 35 6.12 15.42 -2.47
C GLY A 35 6.35 14.17 -3.32
N GLU A 36 7.62 13.75 -3.51
CA GLU A 36 7.94 12.49 -4.21
C GLU A 36 7.48 11.28 -3.38
N ALA A 37 7.72 11.29 -2.07
CA ALA A 37 7.30 10.21 -1.18
C ALA A 37 5.77 10.04 -1.17
N LEU A 38 5.01 11.14 -1.13
CA LEU A 38 3.55 11.11 -1.24
C LEU A 38 3.09 10.57 -2.59
N PHE A 39 3.76 10.95 -3.68
CA PHE A 39 3.42 10.46 -5.01
C PHE A 39 3.65 8.95 -5.13
N GLU A 40 4.83 8.48 -4.71
CA GLU A 40 5.16 7.04 -4.66
C GLU A 40 4.19 6.27 -3.75
N ALA A 41 3.78 6.86 -2.62
CA ALA A 41 2.78 6.27 -1.73
C ALA A 41 1.41 6.16 -2.41
N GLY A 42 0.95 7.24 -3.06
CA GLY A 42 -0.30 7.27 -3.82
C GLY A 42 -0.31 6.23 -4.95
N ASP A 43 0.79 6.13 -5.70
CA ASP A 43 0.95 5.14 -6.76
C ASP A 43 0.94 3.71 -6.21
N ALA A 44 1.61 3.46 -5.08
CA ALA A 44 1.54 2.18 -4.38
C ALA A 44 0.10 1.84 -3.94
N TYR A 45 -0.66 2.81 -3.41
CA TYR A 45 -2.07 2.62 -3.07
C TYR A 45 -2.92 2.31 -4.31
N SER A 46 -2.72 3.01 -5.43
CA SER A 46 -3.43 2.72 -6.68
C SER A 46 -3.18 1.30 -7.18
N LYS A 47 -1.95 0.78 -7.04
CA LYS A 47 -1.57 -0.59 -7.44
C LYS A 47 -2.15 -1.70 -6.54
N MET A 48 -2.53 -1.39 -5.29
CA MET A 48 -3.16 -2.37 -4.39
C MET A 48 -4.64 -2.64 -4.71
N GLY A 49 -5.23 -1.88 -5.64
CA GLY A 49 -6.56 -2.12 -6.20
C GLY A 49 -7.65 -1.18 -5.69
N PRO A 50 -8.91 -1.38 -6.14
CA PRO A 50 -9.99 -0.37 -6.01
C PRO A 50 -10.32 0.04 -4.57
N ARG A 51 -10.09 -0.85 -3.59
CA ARG A 51 -10.34 -0.56 -2.17
C ARG A 51 -9.47 0.58 -1.63
N PHE A 52 -8.30 0.78 -2.23
CA PHE A 52 -7.32 1.79 -1.85
C PHE A 52 -7.41 3.06 -2.72
N ARG A 53 -8.35 3.13 -3.68
CA ARG A 53 -8.49 4.28 -4.59
C ARG A 53 -8.70 5.59 -3.84
N LYS A 54 -9.49 5.57 -2.76
CA LYS A 54 -9.68 6.74 -1.90
C LYS A 54 -8.37 7.19 -1.26
N GLN A 55 -7.63 6.26 -0.64
CA GLN A 55 -6.35 6.56 0.01
C GLN A 55 -5.31 7.07 -0.99
N ALA A 56 -5.27 6.53 -2.20
CA ALA A 56 -4.44 7.06 -3.28
C ALA A 56 -4.80 8.51 -3.61
N GLY A 57 -6.09 8.80 -3.75
CA GLY A 57 -6.59 10.16 -3.94
C GLY A 57 -6.20 11.11 -2.84
N ASP A 58 -6.38 10.70 -1.59
CA ASP A 58 -6.02 11.50 -0.42
C ASP A 58 -4.51 11.84 -0.43
N MET A 59 -3.65 10.89 -0.80
CA MET A 59 -2.20 11.13 -0.94
C MET A 59 -1.88 12.16 -2.04
N PHE A 60 -2.50 12.05 -3.22
CA PHE A 60 -2.25 13.00 -4.31
C PHE A 60 -2.83 14.40 -4.02
N SER A 61 -3.99 14.46 -3.40
CA SER A 61 -4.60 15.71 -2.93
C SER A 61 -3.68 16.45 -1.97
N ARG A 62 -3.09 15.73 -1.01
CA ARG A 62 -2.14 16.28 -0.04
C ARG A 62 -0.90 16.90 -0.69
N ILE A 63 -0.40 16.35 -1.80
CA ILE A 63 0.71 16.94 -2.55
C ILE A 63 0.36 18.34 -3.03
N LEU A 64 -0.86 18.52 -3.55
CA LEU A 64 -1.31 19.79 -4.10
C LEU A 64 -1.57 20.83 -3.02
N GLU A 65 -2.08 20.37 -1.88
CA GLU A 65 -2.37 21.22 -0.73
C GLU A 65 -1.10 21.65 0.00
N GLU A 66 -0.26 20.69 0.41
CA GLU A 66 0.90 20.93 1.29
C GLU A 66 2.20 21.21 0.53
N TYR A 67 2.37 20.65 -0.68
CA TYR A 67 3.63 20.73 -1.45
C TYR A 67 3.42 21.17 -2.91
N PRO A 68 2.78 22.33 -3.14
CA PRO A 68 2.40 22.77 -4.49
C PRO A 68 3.57 23.06 -5.43
N LEU A 69 4.77 23.29 -4.89
CA LEU A 69 6.01 23.53 -5.66
C LEU A 69 6.88 22.27 -5.83
N SER A 70 6.39 21.10 -5.40
CA SER A 70 7.11 19.85 -5.63
C SER A 70 7.15 19.48 -7.11
N SER A 71 8.19 18.75 -7.53
CA SER A 71 8.33 18.25 -8.91
C SER A 71 7.17 17.36 -9.37
N ARG A 72 6.42 16.78 -8.43
CA ARG A 72 5.32 15.83 -8.67
C ARG A 72 3.92 16.45 -8.55
N ALA A 73 3.81 17.76 -8.33
CA ALA A 73 2.52 18.41 -8.21
C ALA A 73 1.69 18.27 -9.49
N ASP A 74 2.29 18.44 -10.67
CA ASP A 74 1.55 18.32 -11.93
C ASP A 74 1.17 16.87 -12.25
N ASP A 75 2.03 15.92 -11.91
CA ASP A 75 1.72 14.49 -12.02
C ASP A 75 0.57 14.08 -11.09
N ALA A 76 0.55 14.63 -9.86
CA ALA A 76 -0.54 14.40 -8.91
C ALA A 76 -1.89 14.91 -9.45
N LYS A 77 -1.92 16.09 -10.09
CA LYS A 77 -3.14 16.60 -10.76
C LYS A 77 -3.63 15.62 -11.83
N ARG A 78 -2.71 15.12 -12.66
CA ARG A 78 -3.03 14.14 -13.71
C ARG A 78 -3.60 12.86 -13.11
N ARG A 79 -2.98 12.32 -12.05
CA ARG A 79 -3.47 11.13 -11.34
C ARG A 79 -4.86 11.33 -10.73
N LEU A 80 -5.14 12.50 -10.13
CA LEU A 80 -6.46 12.81 -9.62
C LEU A 80 -7.50 12.90 -10.74
N GLN A 81 -7.15 13.51 -11.87
CA GLN A 81 -8.01 13.58 -13.05
C GLN A 81 -8.30 12.20 -13.65
N ASP A 82 -7.28 11.35 -13.81
CA ASP A 82 -7.42 9.96 -14.29
C ASP A 82 -8.34 9.14 -13.40
N MET A 83 -8.32 9.42 -12.10
CA MET A 83 -9.18 8.78 -11.12
C MET A 83 -10.52 9.49 -10.93
N GLU A 84 -10.83 10.52 -11.73
CA GLU A 84 -12.08 11.30 -11.69
C GLU A 84 -12.37 11.87 -10.29
N MET A 85 -11.32 12.22 -9.54
CA MET A 85 -11.42 12.81 -8.21
C MET A 85 -11.28 14.33 -8.25
N PRO A 86 -11.90 15.06 -7.31
CA PRO A 86 -11.79 16.52 -7.27
C PRO A 86 -10.33 16.92 -7.08
N ILE A 87 -9.89 17.92 -7.84
CA ILE A 87 -8.54 18.50 -7.73
C ILE A 87 -8.61 19.62 -6.69
N PRO A 88 -8.01 19.45 -5.49
CA PRO A 88 -7.97 20.51 -4.49
C PRO A 88 -7.09 21.67 -4.98
N LYS A 89 -7.41 22.88 -4.50
CA LYS A 89 -6.57 24.07 -4.72
C LYS A 89 -5.44 24.06 -3.70
N ALA A 90 -4.26 24.54 -4.11
CA ALA A 90 -3.13 24.68 -3.22
C ALA A 90 -3.45 25.61 -2.04
N ASP A 91 -2.99 25.24 -0.83
CA ASP A 91 -3.14 26.09 0.35
C ASP A 91 -2.22 27.33 0.20
N PRO A 92 -2.76 28.56 0.34
CA PRO A 92 -1.94 29.77 0.31
C PRO A 92 -0.80 29.77 1.34
N ASN A 93 -0.99 29.15 2.52
CA ASN A 93 0.05 29.11 3.56
C ASN A 93 1.20 28.18 3.17
N ALA A 94 0.86 26.98 2.67
CA ALA A 94 1.84 26.04 2.14
C ALA A 94 2.64 26.63 0.96
N LEU A 95 1.97 27.37 0.08
CA LEU A 95 2.61 28.05 -1.04
C LEU A 95 3.57 29.17 -0.58
N ALA A 96 3.19 29.95 0.42
CA ALA A 96 4.06 30.97 1.01
C ALA A 96 5.32 30.34 1.64
N ARG A 97 5.14 29.24 2.38
CA ARG A 97 6.25 28.47 2.96
C ARG A 97 7.16 27.89 1.87
N ALA A 98 6.60 27.24 0.86
CA ALA A 98 7.38 26.64 -0.21
C ALA A 98 8.17 27.70 -1.01
N LYS A 99 7.59 28.89 -1.23
CA LYS A 99 8.32 30.03 -1.84
C LYS A 99 9.45 30.54 -0.94
N PHE A 100 9.21 30.65 0.37
CA PHE A 100 10.25 31.04 1.33
C PHE A 100 11.38 30.01 1.36
N GLU A 101 11.06 28.72 1.40
CA GLU A 101 12.05 27.65 1.37
C GLU A 101 12.83 27.65 0.06
N GLN A 102 12.17 27.80 -1.09
CA GLN A 102 12.84 27.88 -2.39
C GLN A 102 13.77 29.09 -2.52
N ALA A 103 13.36 30.26 -2.01
CA ALA A 103 14.18 31.48 -2.02
C ALA A 103 15.38 31.39 -1.06
N ASN A 104 15.25 30.64 0.04
CA ASN A 104 16.31 30.45 1.03
C ASN A 104 17.13 29.16 0.83
N TYR A 105 16.76 28.36 -0.18
CA TYR A 105 17.46 27.15 -0.55
C TYR A 105 18.78 27.52 -1.23
N HIS A 106 19.87 26.95 -0.72
CA HIS A 106 21.21 27.15 -1.27
C HIS A 106 21.72 25.77 -1.67
N ARG A 107 21.94 25.59 -2.97
CA ARG A 107 22.49 24.33 -3.47
C ARG A 107 23.91 24.19 -2.93
N THR A 108 24.21 23.03 -2.33
CA THR A 108 25.56 22.63 -1.97
C THR A 108 26.45 22.82 -3.20
N GLY A 109 27.47 23.67 -3.07
CA GLY A 109 28.46 23.83 -4.12
C GLY A 109 29.33 22.58 -4.18
N VAL A 110 29.93 22.31 -5.34
CA VAL A 110 30.89 21.19 -5.48
C VAL A 110 32.01 21.26 -4.42
N VAL A 111 32.42 22.47 -4.04
CA VAL A 111 33.44 22.70 -3.00
C VAL A 111 32.98 22.20 -1.62
N SER A 112 31.70 22.35 -1.25
CA SER A 112 31.18 21.83 0.02
C SER A 112 31.13 20.30 0.05
N ASP A 113 30.90 19.64 -1.09
CA ASP A 113 30.93 18.18 -1.17
C ASP A 113 32.37 17.66 -0.98
N PHE A 114 33.35 18.29 -1.65
CA PHE A 114 34.77 17.88 -1.53
C PHE A 114 35.38 18.18 -0.16
N THR A 115 34.92 19.24 0.51
CA THR A 115 35.38 19.58 1.87
C THR A 115 34.53 18.95 2.96
N GLY A 116 33.55 18.11 2.60
CA GLY A 116 32.66 17.43 3.54
C GLY A 116 33.41 16.55 4.54
N TRP A 117 34.56 15.98 4.18
CA TRP A 117 35.37 15.20 5.12
C TRP A 117 36.10 16.07 6.17
N LEU A 118 36.36 17.35 5.87
CA LEU A 118 37.06 18.29 6.78
C LEU A 118 36.08 18.89 7.78
N ARG A 119 34.80 18.93 7.41
CA ARG A 119 33.73 19.41 8.26
C ARG A 119 33.19 18.24 9.07
N GLY A 120 33.38 18.28 10.39
CA GLY A 120 32.87 17.23 11.30
C GLY A 120 31.35 17.22 11.51
N GLY A 121 30.57 17.87 10.62
CA GLY A 121 29.13 18.06 10.77
C GLY A 121 28.32 17.35 9.68
N PRO A 122 27.09 16.90 9.96
CA PRO A 122 26.16 16.40 8.94
C PRO A 122 25.86 17.47 7.87
N ASP A 123 25.58 17.03 6.64
CA ASP A 123 25.10 17.93 5.60
C ASP A 123 23.66 18.39 5.89
N VAL A 124 23.48 19.70 6.01
CA VAL A 124 22.20 20.37 6.31
C VAL A 124 21.67 21.19 5.13
N SER A 125 22.28 21.08 3.96
CA SER A 125 21.89 21.81 2.74
C SER A 125 20.43 21.56 2.34
N HIS A 126 19.97 20.32 2.49
CA HIS A 126 18.61 19.88 2.18
C HIS A 126 17.61 20.11 3.31
N ALA A 127 18.06 20.55 4.49
CA ALA A 127 17.17 20.76 5.62
C ALA A 127 16.26 21.97 5.37
N ALA A 128 14.98 21.84 5.71
CA ALA A 128 14.06 22.95 5.69
C ALA A 128 14.50 24.03 6.70
N LYS A 129 14.61 25.28 6.23
CA LYS A 129 14.98 26.43 7.07
C LYS A 129 13.82 26.97 7.90
N SER A 130 12.60 26.64 7.54
CA SER A 130 11.38 27.07 8.22
C SER A 130 10.60 25.86 8.72
N GLY A 131 10.10 25.94 9.95
CA GLY A 131 9.34 24.88 10.61
C GLY A 131 10.09 24.27 11.78
N GLN A 132 9.34 23.76 12.75
CA GLN A 132 9.93 23.04 13.88
C GLN A 132 10.05 21.56 13.48
N PRO A 133 11.25 20.96 13.49
CA PRO A 133 11.39 19.54 13.25
C PRO A 133 10.62 18.78 14.33
N THR A 134 10.11 17.59 13.97
CA THR A 134 9.48 16.74 14.97
C THR A 134 10.52 16.33 16.01
N MET A 135 10.26 16.63 17.29
CA MET A 135 11.07 16.18 18.42
C MET A 135 10.49 14.93 19.07
N THR A 136 9.40 14.38 18.52
CA THR A 136 8.77 13.17 19.04
C THR A 136 9.39 11.94 18.42
N ASP A 137 9.50 10.87 19.19
CA ASP A 137 10.00 9.60 18.69
C ASP A 137 9.21 9.09 17.47
N PRO A 138 9.89 8.49 16.48
CA PRO A 138 9.24 7.96 15.30
C PRO A 138 8.24 6.87 15.67
N LYS A 139 6.98 7.07 15.29
CA LYS A 139 5.91 6.09 15.50
C LYS A 139 6.16 4.84 14.65
N ARG A 140 6.00 3.65 15.25
CA ARG A 140 6.01 2.39 14.49
C ARG A 140 4.69 2.24 13.75
N THR A 141 4.74 2.02 12.44
CA THR A 141 3.53 1.99 11.60
C THR A 141 3.15 0.58 11.18
N ILE A 142 1.85 0.28 11.25
CA ILE A 142 1.27 -1.02 10.87
C ILE A 142 0.90 -0.97 9.38
N PRO A 143 1.27 -1.98 8.58
CA PRO A 143 0.97 -1.97 7.15
C PRO A 143 -0.52 -2.11 6.88
N ALA A 144 -1.01 -1.36 5.87
CA ALA A 144 -2.42 -1.31 5.48
C ALA A 144 -3.01 -2.67 5.02
N SER A 145 -2.17 -3.68 4.77
CA SER A 145 -2.58 -5.03 4.42
C SER A 145 -3.01 -5.88 5.62
N VAL A 146 -2.66 -5.48 6.85
CA VAL A 146 -3.11 -6.17 8.06
C VAL A 146 -4.49 -5.61 8.39
N PRO A 147 -5.56 -6.43 8.40
CA PRO A 147 -6.89 -5.94 8.75
C PRO A 147 -6.86 -5.45 10.20
N VAL A 148 -6.94 -4.14 10.38
CA VAL A 148 -7.23 -3.55 11.68
C VAL A 148 -8.67 -3.96 12.00
N VAL A 149 -8.86 -4.82 12.99
CA VAL A 149 -10.19 -5.04 13.55
C VAL A 149 -10.56 -3.71 14.18
N ASN A 150 -11.48 -2.97 13.56
CA ASN A 150 -11.96 -1.68 14.05
C ASN A 150 -12.52 -1.81 15.47
N THR A 151 -11.67 -1.68 16.48
CA THR A 151 -12.05 -1.08 17.75
C THR A 151 -11.69 0.39 17.62
N GLU A 152 -12.71 1.16 17.25
CA GLU A 152 -12.77 2.60 16.93
C GLU A 152 -12.34 3.50 18.12
N THR A 153 -11.25 3.18 18.81
CA THR A 153 -10.74 3.92 19.97
C THR A 153 -9.21 3.98 20.01
N ALA A 154 -8.50 3.26 19.14
CA ALA A 154 -7.04 3.19 19.17
C ALA A 154 -6.32 4.23 18.29
N SER A 155 -7.00 5.25 17.76
CA SER A 155 -6.39 6.22 16.84
C SER A 155 -5.96 7.55 17.46
N ASN A 156 -6.27 7.86 18.73
CA ASN A 156 -5.99 9.20 19.28
C ASN A 156 -5.40 9.26 20.71
N THR A 157 -4.74 8.21 21.21
CA THR A 157 -4.06 8.26 22.52
C THR A 157 -2.63 7.75 22.41
N PRO A 158 -1.60 8.54 22.80
CA PRO A 158 -0.24 8.02 22.93
C PRO A 158 -0.24 6.99 24.06
N GLY A 159 0.00 5.72 23.70
CA GLY A 159 0.12 4.64 24.68
C GLY A 159 -1.21 3.99 25.05
N THR A 160 -1.86 3.31 24.11
CA THR A 160 -2.73 2.17 24.45
C THR A 160 -2.68 1.17 23.31
N THR A 161 -1.97 0.08 23.57
CA THR A 161 -1.85 -1.10 22.73
C THR A 161 -3.24 -1.74 22.56
N GLY A 162 -3.71 -1.84 21.32
CA GLY A 162 -4.84 -2.68 20.96
C GLY A 162 -4.34 -3.82 20.07
N GLY A 163 -4.33 -5.05 20.60
CA GLY A 163 -3.87 -6.20 19.82
C GLY A 163 -3.93 -7.55 20.53
N GLY A 164 -5.14 -8.07 20.79
CA GLY A 164 -5.31 -9.45 21.23
C GLY A 164 -4.85 -9.72 22.67
N THR A 165 -5.27 -10.85 23.23
CA THR A 165 -5.11 -11.20 24.65
C THR A 165 -3.67 -11.57 25.05
N THR A 166 -2.64 -10.93 24.49
CA THR A 166 -1.23 -11.31 24.70
C THR A 166 -0.33 -10.19 25.22
N ASP A 167 -0.85 -8.98 25.44
CA ASP A 167 -0.06 -7.92 26.05
C ASP A 167 -0.15 -8.01 27.59
N VAL A 168 0.92 -8.51 28.22
CA VAL A 168 1.17 -8.30 29.65
C VAL A 168 1.71 -6.89 29.80
N SER A 169 0.86 -5.92 30.16
CA SER A 169 1.32 -4.62 30.61
C SER A 169 1.65 -4.68 32.10
N ALA A 170 2.92 -4.40 32.43
CA ALA A 170 3.37 -4.22 33.80
C ALA A 170 3.49 -2.72 34.08
N THR A 171 2.54 -2.18 34.84
CA THR A 171 2.65 -0.83 35.40
C THR A 171 3.27 -0.95 36.78
N THR A 172 4.40 -0.27 37.02
CA THR A 172 5.00 -0.22 38.36
C THR A 172 4.07 0.56 39.30
N VAL A 173 3.48 -0.15 40.26
CA VAL A 173 2.63 0.46 41.29
C VAL A 173 3.53 1.22 42.26
N ASN A 174 3.55 2.55 42.17
CA ASN A 174 4.24 3.39 43.14
C ASN A 174 3.31 3.67 44.32
N GLY A 175 3.24 2.72 45.25
CA GLY A 175 2.42 2.80 46.46
C GLY A 175 2.27 1.43 47.13
N SER A 176 2.67 1.36 48.40
CA SER A 176 2.74 0.22 49.33
C SER A 176 2.03 -1.07 48.91
N SER A 177 2.82 -2.16 48.85
CA SER A 177 2.53 -3.57 48.52
C SER A 177 1.22 -4.20 49.06
N SER A 178 0.55 -3.53 50.00
CA SER A 178 -0.69 -3.96 50.64
C SER A 178 -1.92 -4.14 49.72
N LEU A 179 -1.91 -3.60 48.49
CA LEU A 179 -2.99 -3.79 47.51
C LEU A 179 -2.81 -5.05 46.64
N LEU A 180 -1.58 -5.54 46.48
CA LEU A 180 -1.31 -6.81 45.80
C LEU A 180 -1.65 -8.01 46.70
N ASP A 181 -1.42 -7.90 48.02
CA ASP A 181 -1.73 -8.96 48.99
C ASP A 181 -3.22 -9.12 49.32
N LYS A 182 -4.03 -8.06 49.13
CA LYS A 182 -5.47 -8.05 49.48
C LYS A 182 -6.41 -8.34 48.31
N SER A 183 -5.90 -8.27 47.08
CA SER A 183 -6.72 -8.51 45.89
C SER A 183 -6.66 -9.98 45.51
N PRO A 184 -7.78 -10.66 45.21
CA PRO A 184 -7.76 -12.06 44.81
C PRO A 184 -6.97 -12.24 43.51
N ASP A 185 -6.00 -13.16 43.50
CA ASP A 185 -5.23 -13.48 42.30
C ASP A 185 -6.18 -13.96 41.19
N ALA A 186 -6.15 -13.27 40.04
CA ALA A 186 -6.99 -13.54 38.89
C ALA A 186 -6.74 -14.94 38.27
N ARG A 187 -5.65 -15.62 38.65
CA ARG A 187 -5.34 -16.99 38.21
C ARG A 187 -6.05 -18.08 39.01
N ASN A 188 -6.59 -17.77 40.18
CA ASN A 188 -7.17 -18.76 41.10
C ASN A 188 -8.70 -18.77 41.13
N ARG A 189 -9.35 -18.52 39.99
CA ARG A 189 -10.78 -18.84 39.82
C ARG A 189 -10.92 -20.30 39.35
N PRO A 190 -11.39 -21.25 40.18
CA PRO A 190 -11.86 -22.51 39.64
C PRO A 190 -13.10 -22.22 38.78
N ALA A 191 -13.19 -22.85 37.61
CA ALA A 191 -14.35 -22.76 36.73
C ALA A 191 -15.59 -23.27 37.46
N ALA A 192 -16.41 -22.35 37.98
CA ALA A 192 -17.67 -22.68 38.62
C ALA A 192 -18.72 -22.99 37.54
N THR A 193 -19.06 -24.26 37.43
CA THR A 193 -20.31 -24.75 36.87
C THR A 193 -21.47 -24.15 37.67
N GLN A 194 -22.36 -23.41 37.01
CA GLN A 194 -23.66 -23.03 37.59
C GLN A 194 -24.77 -23.52 36.67
N THR A 195 -25.54 -24.48 37.18
CA THR A 195 -26.77 -24.98 36.59
C THR A 195 -27.96 -24.34 37.33
N ALA A 196 -28.76 -23.63 36.55
CA ALA A 196 -30.21 -23.36 36.61
C ALA A 196 -30.92 -23.00 37.95
N SER A 197 -31.49 -21.80 37.96
CA SER A 197 -32.88 -21.58 38.41
C SER A 197 -33.54 -20.58 37.46
N ASP A 198 -34.61 -21.02 36.79
CA ASP A 198 -35.43 -20.28 35.83
C ASP A 198 -36.06 -19.02 36.43
N GLN A 199 -35.87 -17.88 35.76
CA GLN A 199 -36.97 -17.01 35.33
C GLN A 199 -36.53 -16.12 34.15
N SER A 200 -37.33 -16.24 33.11
CA SER A 200 -37.12 -15.85 31.71
C SER A 200 -37.46 -14.40 31.41
N ALA A 201 -36.52 -13.67 30.80
CA ALA A 201 -36.79 -12.72 29.71
C ALA A 201 -35.47 -12.39 28.99
N GLN A 202 -35.06 -13.27 28.07
CA GLN A 202 -34.01 -12.97 27.10
C GLN A 202 -34.50 -11.83 26.20
N GLN A 203 -33.92 -10.64 26.35
CA GLN A 203 -33.95 -9.63 25.29
C GLN A 203 -32.99 -10.09 24.18
N PRO A 204 -33.46 -10.42 22.98
CA PRO A 204 -32.60 -10.84 21.89
C PRO A 204 -31.73 -9.67 21.43
N LEU A 205 -30.47 -9.96 21.10
CA LEU A 205 -29.60 -9.02 20.39
C LEU A 205 -30.35 -8.41 19.20
N PRO A 206 -30.19 -7.10 18.91
CA PRO A 206 -31.03 -6.42 17.94
C PRO A 206 -30.94 -7.09 16.56
N THR A 207 -32.09 -7.65 16.16
CA THR A 207 -32.39 -8.38 14.92
C THR A 207 -32.20 -7.59 13.61
N ASN A 208 -31.57 -6.41 13.67
CA ASN A 208 -31.35 -5.54 12.51
C ASN A 208 -30.19 -6.05 11.65
N ARG A 209 -29.12 -6.58 12.25
CA ARG A 209 -27.95 -7.09 11.53
C ARG A 209 -28.27 -8.34 10.70
N ASP A 210 -29.10 -9.24 11.23
CA ASP A 210 -29.50 -10.46 10.51
C ASP A 210 -30.44 -10.16 9.35
N LYS A 211 -31.33 -9.18 9.50
CA LYS A 211 -32.19 -8.70 8.42
C LYS A 211 -31.38 -8.07 7.29
N GLU A 212 -30.33 -7.31 7.61
CA GLU A 212 -29.42 -6.74 6.62
C GLU A 212 -28.56 -7.79 5.92
N LEU A 213 -27.99 -8.76 6.65
CA LEU A 213 -27.24 -9.87 6.06
C LEU A 213 -28.12 -10.69 5.11
N LYS A 214 -29.37 -10.94 5.47
CA LYS A 214 -30.31 -11.69 4.63
C LYS A 214 -30.69 -10.92 3.36
N LYS A 215 -30.86 -9.59 3.45
CA LYS A 215 -31.07 -8.72 2.28
C LYS A 215 -29.86 -8.71 1.36
N TYR A 216 -28.65 -8.60 1.91
CA TYR A 216 -27.41 -8.58 1.14
C TYR A 216 -27.17 -9.92 0.41
N ARG A 217 -27.42 -11.04 1.09
CA ARG A 217 -27.30 -12.39 0.51
C ARG A 217 -28.33 -12.63 -0.60
N ALA A 218 -29.57 -12.15 -0.41
CA ALA A 218 -30.61 -12.23 -1.43
C ALA A 218 -30.30 -11.36 -2.67
N GLN A 219 -29.72 -10.18 -2.49
CA GLN A 219 -29.27 -9.32 -3.59
C GLN A 219 -28.10 -9.94 -4.36
N ALA A 220 -27.12 -10.52 -3.66
CA ALA A 220 -26.00 -11.23 -4.28
C ALA A 220 -26.47 -12.43 -5.12
N ALA A 221 -27.39 -13.24 -4.59
CA ALA A 221 -27.97 -14.37 -5.31
C ALA A 221 -28.75 -13.93 -6.56
N LYS A 222 -29.54 -12.85 -6.49
CA LYS A 222 -30.24 -12.28 -7.66
C LYS A 222 -29.27 -11.79 -8.74
N LYS A 223 -28.16 -11.15 -8.34
CA LYS A 223 -27.13 -10.67 -9.27
C LYS A 223 -26.42 -11.84 -9.96
N GLN A 224 -26.10 -12.90 -9.24
CA GLN A 224 -25.51 -14.13 -9.81
C GLN A 224 -26.48 -14.82 -10.77
N ALA A 225 -27.76 -14.98 -10.42
CA ALA A 225 -28.75 -15.57 -11.30
C ALA A 225 -28.99 -14.73 -12.58
N ALA A 226 -28.91 -13.40 -12.50
CA ALA A 226 -28.99 -12.52 -13.67
C ALA A 226 -27.77 -12.67 -14.59
N LEU A 227 -26.57 -12.79 -14.01
CA LEU A 227 -25.33 -13.06 -14.76
C LEU A 227 -25.37 -14.42 -15.44
N GLU A 228 -25.85 -15.48 -14.78
CA GLU A 228 -26.02 -16.80 -15.38
C GLU A 228 -27.06 -16.80 -16.50
N LYS A 229 -28.20 -16.12 -16.31
CA LYS A 229 -29.19 -15.96 -17.40
C LYS A 229 -28.62 -15.20 -18.60
N LYS A 230 -27.77 -14.19 -18.36
CA LYS A 230 -27.09 -13.45 -19.44
C LYS A 230 -26.06 -14.32 -20.16
N LYS A 231 -25.28 -15.13 -19.42
CA LYS A 231 -24.35 -16.12 -20.00
C LYS A 231 -25.08 -17.22 -20.78
N LYS A 232 -26.21 -17.72 -20.28
CA LYS A 232 -27.02 -18.76 -20.94
C LYS A 232 -27.73 -18.24 -22.20
N LYS A 233 -28.09 -16.94 -22.25
CA LYS A 233 -28.55 -16.28 -23.48
C LYS A 233 -27.40 -16.06 -24.49
N ALA A 234 -26.23 -15.61 -24.02
CA ALA A 234 -25.06 -15.45 -24.89
C ALA A 234 -24.58 -16.78 -25.50
N ASN A 235 -24.71 -17.89 -24.77
CA ASN A 235 -24.36 -19.22 -25.29
C ASN A 235 -25.45 -19.84 -26.19
N LYS A 236 -26.67 -19.29 -26.20
CA LYS A 236 -27.75 -19.71 -27.11
C LYS A 236 -27.65 -19.04 -28.48
N ASP A 237 -27.09 -17.83 -28.55
CA ASP A 237 -26.79 -17.14 -29.81
C ASP A 237 -25.56 -17.71 -30.54
N GLN A 238 -24.62 -18.36 -29.85
CA GLN A 238 -23.46 -19.00 -30.49
C GLN A 238 -23.72 -20.44 -31.00
N GLY A 239 -24.89 -21.02 -30.71
CA GLY A 239 -25.26 -22.37 -31.17
C GLY A 239 -25.90 -22.43 -32.56
N GLN A 240 -25.98 -21.31 -33.29
CA GLN A 240 -26.62 -21.25 -34.61
C GLN A 240 -25.72 -20.64 -35.68
N VAL A 241 -24.39 -20.86 -35.61
CA VAL A 241 -23.46 -20.60 -36.73
C VAL A 241 -22.37 -21.67 -36.79
N THR A 242 -22.73 -22.94 -36.89
CA THR A 242 -21.78 -24.00 -37.30
C THR A 242 -22.52 -25.11 -38.02
N GLN A 243 -23.05 -24.81 -39.20
CA GLN A 243 -23.42 -25.80 -40.21
C GLN A 243 -23.62 -25.10 -41.57
N GLN A 244 -22.51 -24.64 -42.15
CA GLN A 244 -22.38 -24.42 -43.60
C GLN A 244 -20.88 -24.24 -43.88
N GLY A 245 -20.25 -25.28 -44.43
CA GLY A 245 -18.82 -25.29 -44.71
C GLY A 245 -18.19 -26.67 -44.84
N GLN A 246 -18.94 -27.68 -45.30
CA GLN A 246 -18.38 -28.96 -45.75
C GLN A 246 -19.12 -29.40 -47.00
N ALA A 247 -18.72 -28.85 -48.15
CA ALA A 247 -18.98 -29.40 -49.48
C ALA A 247 -18.16 -28.65 -50.53
N GLN A 248 -16.84 -28.87 -50.58
CA GLN A 248 -16.11 -28.88 -51.85
C GLN A 248 -14.71 -29.47 -51.66
N GLN A 249 -14.58 -30.75 -52.03
CA GLN A 249 -13.31 -31.38 -52.33
C GLN A 249 -13.42 -31.94 -53.76
N ASN A 250 -12.30 -31.85 -54.48
CA ASN A 250 -11.98 -32.53 -55.73
C ASN A 250 -12.67 -32.06 -57.03
N GLN A 251 -11.97 -31.19 -57.75
CA GLN A 251 -11.42 -31.51 -59.07
C GLN A 251 -10.53 -30.37 -59.57
N SER A 252 -9.21 -30.57 -59.59
CA SER A 252 -8.33 -30.19 -60.71
C SER A 252 -6.85 -30.41 -60.35
N ASN A 253 -6.14 -30.90 -61.36
CA ASN A 253 -4.69 -30.94 -61.55
C ASN A 253 -3.89 -32.02 -60.81
N ALA A 254 -3.90 -33.18 -61.46
CA ALA A 254 -2.67 -33.93 -61.67
C ALA A 254 -1.66 -33.12 -62.50
N THR A 255 -0.37 -33.43 -62.29
CA THR A 255 0.72 -33.42 -63.29
C THR A 255 1.75 -32.28 -63.21
N GLN A 256 2.95 -32.69 -62.73
CA GLN A 256 4.32 -32.33 -63.15
C GLN A 256 5.08 -31.11 -62.56
N GLY A 257 6.34 -31.39 -62.18
CA GLY A 257 7.48 -30.47 -62.00
C GLY A 257 7.95 -30.31 -60.54
N ALA A 258 8.87 -31.13 -59.99
CA ALA A 258 10.34 -30.92 -59.98
C ALA A 258 10.74 -29.46 -59.66
N GLN A 259 11.41 -29.10 -58.55
CA GLN A 259 12.86 -29.26 -58.30
C GLN A 259 13.27 -28.87 -56.85
N THR A 260 14.17 -29.68 -56.27
CA THR A 260 15.25 -29.50 -55.26
C THR A 260 15.21 -28.48 -54.07
N PRO A 261 15.74 -28.88 -52.88
CA PRO A 261 15.96 -28.04 -51.70
C PRO A 261 17.42 -27.57 -51.52
N THR A 262 17.67 -26.39 -50.94
CA THR A 262 18.99 -26.05 -50.33
C THR A 262 18.93 -24.84 -49.38
N GLY A 263 19.59 -24.97 -48.19
CA GLY A 263 20.08 -23.87 -47.33
C GLY A 263 19.28 -23.61 -46.03
N ALA A 264 19.52 -24.34 -44.92
CA ALA A 264 20.52 -24.10 -43.85
C ALA A 264 20.24 -22.90 -42.91
N PRO A 265 20.05 -23.10 -41.58
CA PRO A 265 20.10 -22.04 -40.57
C PRO A 265 21.50 -21.95 -39.92
N ALA A 266 22.09 -20.74 -39.90
CA ALA A 266 23.36 -20.47 -39.23
C ALA A 266 23.14 -19.97 -37.80
N ALA A 267 23.80 -20.66 -36.87
CA ALA A 267 23.99 -20.28 -35.47
C ALA A 267 25.28 -19.47 -35.30
N ALA A 268 25.28 -18.53 -34.36
CA ALA A 268 26.46 -17.93 -33.72
C ALA A 268 25.98 -16.97 -32.61
N THR A 269 26.58 -16.75 -31.45
CA THR A 269 27.69 -17.35 -30.67
C THR A 269 27.67 -16.58 -29.34
N THR A 270 27.78 -17.25 -28.20
CA THR A 270 28.08 -16.66 -26.89
C THR A 270 29.58 -16.81 -26.59
N PRO A 271 30.29 -15.80 -26.07
CA PRO A 271 31.67 -15.97 -25.61
C PRO A 271 31.72 -16.41 -24.14
N ALA A 272 32.64 -17.34 -23.89
CA ALA A 272 32.89 -18.02 -22.64
C ALA A 272 33.74 -17.20 -21.65
N THR A 273 33.43 -17.38 -20.37
CA THR A 273 34.14 -16.86 -19.19
C THR A 273 35.29 -17.79 -18.81
N THR A 274 36.50 -17.27 -18.67
CA THR A 274 37.67 -17.98 -18.13
C THR A 274 37.74 -17.78 -16.60
N PRO A 275 38.00 -18.81 -15.78
CA PRO A 275 38.26 -18.64 -14.35
C PRO A 275 39.74 -18.37 -14.06
N ASN A 276 40.00 -17.33 -13.27
CA ASN A 276 41.33 -16.95 -12.80
C ASN A 276 41.62 -17.68 -11.47
N ALA A 277 42.72 -18.44 -11.40
CA ALA A 277 43.21 -19.10 -10.19
C ALA A 277 44.43 -18.32 -9.62
N PRO A 278 44.57 -18.17 -8.29
CA PRO A 278 45.73 -17.51 -7.70
C PRO A 278 46.90 -18.51 -7.51
N PRO A 279 48.17 -18.08 -7.68
CA PRO A 279 49.31 -18.89 -7.25
C PRO A 279 49.49 -18.76 -5.73
N SER A 280 49.55 -19.91 -5.08
CA SER A 280 50.12 -20.11 -3.75
C SER A 280 51.61 -20.40 -3.91
N GLN A 281 52.46 -19.81 -3.05
CA GLN A 281 53.69 -20.44 -2.50
C GLN A 281 54.38 -19.52 -1.45
N PRO A 282 55.35 -20.04 -0.66
CA PRO A 282 55.45 -19.93 0.80
C PRO A 282 56.27 -18.74 1.34
#